data_AF-A0A813KWJ7-F1
#
_entry.id   AF-A0A813KWJ7-F1
#
_cell.length_a   1.000
_cell.length_b   1.000
_cell.length_c   1.000
_cell.angle_alpha   90.00
_cell.angle_beta   90.00
_cell.angle_gamma   90.00
#
_symmetry.space_group_name_H-M   'P 1'
#
loop_
_entity.id
_entity.type
_entity.pdbx_description
1 polymer ?
#
loop_
_entity_poly.entity_id
_entity_poly.type
_entity_poly.pdbx_seq_one_letter_code
_entity_poly.pdbx_strand_id
1 'polypeptide(L)'
;DPKPQEEPATLEVSGFPIEASPLEISAAIEASGREVKSVKVLRHTSLQGLTLAKVIMASLKDAQAVIDELDQFEFIPGCGCCCCSC
;
A
#
# COMPACT_ATOMS: atom_id res chain seq x y z
N ASP A 1 -3.39 5.24 33.86
CA ASP A 1 -2.99 4.17 32.93
C ASP A 1 -2.82 4.76 31.54
N PRO A 2 -1.59 5.06 31.07
CA PRO A 2 -1.41 5.50 29.71
C PRO A 2 -1.56 4.26 28.80
N LYS A 3 -2.60 4.25 27.96
CA LYS A 3 -2.77 3.24 26.90
C LYS A 3 -1.44 3.11 26.15
N PRO A 4 -0.93 1.90 25.90
CA PRO A 4 0.20 1.71 25.01
C PRO A 4 -0.20 2.36 23.68
N GLN A 5 0.43 3.48 23.36
CA GLN A 5 0.22 4.15 22.09
C GLN A 5 0.97 3.28 21.09
N GLU A 6 0.26 2.36 20.45
CA GLU A 6 0.81 1.70 19.26
C GLU A 6 1.24 2.82 18.31
N GLU A 7 2.55 2.92 18.13
CA GLU A 7 3.13 3.97 17.31
C GLU A 7 2.62 3.77 15.88
N PRO A 8 2.00 4.81 15.27
CA PRO A 8 1.48 4.70 13.92
C PRO A 8 2.65 4.41 12.97
N ALA A 9 2.54 3.32 12.23
CA ALA A 9 3.57 2.92 11.28
C ALA A 9 3.27 3.51 9.91
N THR A 10 4.30 4.01 9.23
CA THR A 10 4.18 4.53 7.87
C THR A 10 4.84 3.55 6.90
N LEU A 11 4.07 3.11 5.92
CA LEU A 11 4.51 2.30 4.80
C LEU A 11 4.72 3.16 3.57
N GLU A 12 5.69 2.79 2.75
CA GLU A 12 5.91 3.39 1.44
C GLU A 12 5.67 2.31 0.39
N VAL A 13 4.63 2.50 -0.42
CA VAL A 13 4.21 1.55 -1.44
C VAL A 13 4.50 2.16 -2.80
N SER A 14 5.13 1.36 -3.67
CA SER A 14 5.45 1.72 -5.05
C SER A 14 4.87 0.67 -6.00
N GLY A 15 4.78 1.01 -7.29
CA GLY A 15 4.23 0.09 -8.31
C GLY A 15 2.78 0.37 -8.73
N PHE A 16 2.12 1.36 -8.10
CA PHE A 16 0.82 1.82 -8.58
C PHE A 16 0.95 2.71 -9.83
N PRO A 17 0.00 2.62 -10.78
CA PRO A 17 -0.03 3.51 -11.93
C PRO A 17 -0.23 4.97 -11.49
N ILE A 18 0.23 5.93 -12.31
CA ILE A 18 0.11 7.38 -12.04
C ILE A 18 -1.33 7.87 -11.82
N GLU A 19 -2.28 7.13 -12.36
CA GLU A 19 -3.70 7.42 -12.31
C GLU A 19 -4.35 6.89 -11.02
N ALA A 20 -3.65 6.04 -10.25
CA ALA A 20 -4.18 5.42 -9.04
C ALA A 20 -4.59 6.48 -8.02
N SER A 21 -5.84 6.41 -7.61
CA SER A 21 -6.42 7.29 -6.61
C SER A 21 -6.03 6.85 -5.20
N PRO A 22 -5.91 7.78 -4.24
CA PRO A 22 -5.67 7.42 -2.83
C PRO A 22 -6.70 6.42 -2.29
N LEU A 23 -7.94 6.50 -2.78
CA LEU A 23 -9.03 5.60 -2.42
C LEU A 23 -8.79 4.17 -2.90
N GLU A 24 -8.26 3.99 -4.11
CA GLU A 24 -7.96 2.66 -4.68
C GLU A 24 -6.79 2.01 -3.93
N ILE A 25 -5.78 2.82 -3.58
CA ILE A 25 -4.63 2.37 -2.78
C ILE A 25 -5.07 2.01 -1.36
N SER A 26 -5.95 2.81 -0.75
CA SER A 26 -6.56 2.47 0.55
C SER A 26 -7.31 1.15 0.46
N ALA A 27 -8.21 1.01 -0.52
CA ALA A 27 -9.01 -0.19 -0.70
C ALA A 27 -8.15 -1.45 -0.94
N ALA A 28 -7.05 -1.33 -1.70
CA ALA A 28 -6.12 -2.44 -1.93
C ALA A 28 -5.43 -2.91 -0.64
N ILE A 29 -5.11 -1.99 0.26
CA ILE A 29 -4.47 -2.32 1.54
C ILE A 29 -5.52 -2.78 2.55
N GLU A 30 -6.70 -2.17 2.58
CA GLU A 30 -7.82 -2.61 3.41
C GLU A 30 -8.35 -3.99 2.99
N ALA A 31 -8.14 -4.42 1.74
CA ALA A 31 -8.42 -5.78 1.28
C ALA A 31 -7.58 -6.85 2.02
N SER A 32 -6.44 -6.49 2.61
CA SER A 32 -5.67 -7.36 3.53
C SER A 32 -6.32 -7.51 4.92
N GLY A 33 -7.46 -6.86 5.15
CA GLY A 33 -8.21 -6.92 6.40
C GLY A 33 -7.68 -5.97 7.50
N ARG A 34 -6.98 -4.91 7.12
CA ARG A 34 -6.29 -3.99 8.05
C ARG A 34 -6.79 -2.56 7.90
N GLU A 35 -6.78 -1.82 9.00
CA GLU A 35 -7.26 -0.44 9.02
C GLU A 35 -6.16 0.53 8.56
N VAL A 36 -6.46 1.26 7.49
CA VAL A 36 -5.62 2.35 6.98
C VAL A 36 -6.11 3.66 7.59
N LYS A 37 -5.21 4.40 8.26
CA LYS A 37 -5.55 5.71 8.84
C LYS A 37 -5.44 6.84 7.82
N SER A 38 -4.45 6.77 6.94
CA SER A 38 -4.23 7.81 5.95
C SER A 38 -3.43 7.29 4.77
N VAL A 39 -3.77 7.75 3.57
CA VAL A 39 -3.01 7.50 2.34
C VAL A 39 -2.60 8.83 1.74
N LYS A 40 -1.30 9.01 1.52
CA LYS A 40 -0.71 10.17 0.86
C LYS A 40 0.01 9.73 -0.41
N VAL A 41 -0.63 9.98 -1.54
CA VAL A 41 -0.06 9.69 -2.85
C VAL A 41 0.90 10.81 -3.25
N LEU A 42 2.16 10.45 -3.47
CA LEU A 42 3.23 11.30 -3.95
C LEU A 42 3.42 11.04 -5.44
N ARG A 43 2.81 11.91 -6.25
CA ARG A 43 2.99 11.94 -7.70
C ARG A 43 4.07 12.96 -8.00
N HIS A 44 5.25 12.52 -8.41
CA HIS A 44 6.33 13.41 -8.78
C HIS A 44 6.73 13.17 -10.24
N THR A 45 6.71 14.22 -11.06
CA THR A 45 7.00 14.15 -12.50
C THR A 45 8.42 13.67 -12.81
N SER A 46 9.35 13.76 -11.85
CA SER A 46 10.71 13.20 -12.00
C SER A 46 10.82 11.69 -11.75
N LEU A 47 9.78 11.01 -11.26
CA LEU A 47 9.82 9.57 -10.95
C LEU A 47 9.53 8.65 -12.16
N GLN A 48 9.72 9.13 -13.39
CA GLN A 48 9.61 8.34 -14.62
C GLN A 48 8.29 7.55 -14.76
N GLY A 49 7.17 8.11 -14.29
CA GLY A 49 5.86 7.47 -14.37
C GLY A 49 5.51 6.52 -13.20
N LEU A 50 6.38 6.41 -12.19
CA LEU A 50 6.10 5.66 -10.98
C LEU A 50 5.35 6.52 -9.96
N THR A 51 4.36 5.90 -9.30
CA THR A 51 3.66 6.50 -8.16
C THR A 51 4.20 5.94 -6.86
N LEU A 52 4.52 6.84 -5.94
CA LEU A 52 4.80 6.49 -4.55
C LEU A 52 3.58 6.83 -3.71
N ALA A 53 3.22 5.95 -2.79
CA ALA A 53 2.14 6.17 -1.84
C ALA A 53 2.65 5.93 -0.43
N LYS A 54 2.43 6.90 0.46
CA LYS A 54 2.68 6.75 1.89
C LYS A 54 1.39 6.37 2.59
N VAL A 55 1.40 5.25 3.29
CA VAL A 55 0.22 4.70 3.94
C VAL A 55 0.50 4.65 5.44
N ILE A 56 -0.32 5.35 6.22
CA ILE A 56 -0.22 5.38 7.67
C ILE A 56 -1.17 4.32 8.22
N MET A 57 -0.59 3.32 8.87
CA MET A 57 -1.30 2.22 9.51
C MET A 57 -1.54 2.53 10.99
N ALA A 58 -2.54 1.86 11.57
CA ALA A 58 -2.84 1.97 12.99
C ALA A 58 -1.74 1.39 13.88
N SER A 59 -1.03 0.35 13.42
CA SER A 59 -0.02 -0.39 14.18
C SER A 59 1.16 -0.82 13.30
N LEU A 60 2.33 -0.96 13.93
CA LEU A 60 3.53 -1.52 13.30
C LEU A 60 3.35 -3.00 12.92
N LYS A 61 2.59 -3.76 13.71
CA LYS A 61 2.33 -5.17 13.39
C LYS A 61 1.51 -5.31 12.12
N ASP A 62 0.56 -4.39 11.91
CA ASP A 62 -0.24 -4.35 10.69
C ASP A 62 0.61 -3.94 9.50
N ALA A 63 1.44 -2.92 9.67
CA ALA A 63 2.36 -2.48 8.63
C ALA A 63 3.30 -3.60 8.18
N GLN A 64 3.91 -4.33 9.12
CA GLN A 64 4.80 -5.44 8.79
C GLN A 64 4.10 -6.53 8.00
N ALA A 65 2.89 -6.91 8.40
CA ALA A 65 2.21 -7.99 7.73
C ALA A 65 1.58 -7.56 6.38
N VAL A 66 1.27 -6.28 6.18
CA VAL A 66 1.02 -5.72 4.83
C VAL A 66 2.27 -5.87 3.95
N ILE A 67 3.46 -5.61 4.49
CA ILE A 67 4.70 -5.81 3.74
C ILE A 67 4.86 -7.29 3.39
N ASP A 68 4.74 -8.20 4.35
CA ASP A 68 4.84 -9.65 4.08
C ASP A 68 3.84 -10.15 3.02
N GLU A 69 2.65 -9.55 2.93
CA GLU A 69 1.63 -9.90 1.94
C GLU A 69 1.82 -9.19 0.58
N LEU A 70 2.23 -7.92 0.57
CA LEU A 70 2.33 -7.08 -0.64
C LEU A 70 3.73 -7.00 -1.25
N ASP A 71 4.80 -7.36 -0.54
CA ASP A 71 6.20 -7.35 -1.04
C ASP A 71 6.42 -8.39 -2.18
N GLN A 72 5.46 -9.29 -2.40
CA GLN A 72 5.43 -10.21 -3.55
C GLN A 72 4.33 -9.89 -4.57
N PHE A 73 3.57 -8.81 -4.37
CA PHE A 73 2.40 -8.51 -5.18
C PHE A 73 2.70 -7.37 -6.15
N GLU A 74 3.01 -7.71 -7.40
CA GLU A 74 3.05 -6.71 -8.48
C GLU A 74 1.61 -6.35 -8.89
N PHE A 75 1.22 -5.09 -8.65
CA PHE A 75 -0.05 -4.56 -9.09
C PHE A 75 0.01 -4.34 -10.61
N ILE A 76 -0.46 -5.30 -11.41
CA ILE A 76 -0.50 -5.21 -12.88
C ILE A 76 -1.89 -4.71 -13.31
N PRO A 77 -2.08 -3.39 -13.58
CA PRO A 77 -3.36 -2.89 -14.08
C PRO A 77 -3.60 -3.46 -15.49
N GLY A 78 -4.60 -4.33 -15.62
CA GLY A 78 -4.98 -4.97 -16.88
C GLY A 78 -4.77 -6.48 -16.96
N CYS A 79 -4.18 -7.12 -15.94
CA CYS A 79 -4.10 -8.59 -15.89
C CYS A 79 -5.26 -9.18 -15.09
N GLY A 80 -6.34 -9.54 -15.78
CA GLY A 80 -7.17 -10.64 -15.31
C GLY A 80 -6.31 -11.91 -15.28
N CYS A 81 -6.20 -12.54 -14.12
CA CYS A 81 -5.71 -13.91 -13.89
C CYS A 81 -5.22 -14.64 -15.15
N CYS A 82 -3.92 -14.66 -15.44
CA CYS A 82 -3.34 -15.63 -16.37
C CYS A 82 -1.86 -15.89 -16.04
N CYS A 83 -1.60 -17.14 -15.65
CA CYS A 83 -0.37 -17.90 -15.91
C CYS A 83 0.83 -17.75 -14.95
N CYS A 84 0.68 -18.22 -13.71
CA CYS A 84 1.76 -19.00 -13.09
C CYS A 84 1.76 -20.41 -13.69
N SER A 85 2.50 -20.61 -14.77
CA SER A 85 3.11 -21.89 -15.18
C SER A 85 3.97 -21.65 -16.42
N CYS A 86 5.28 -21.50 -16.22
CA CYS A 86 6.33 -21.90 -17.16
C CYS A 86 7.59 -22.16 -16.33
#